data_AF-A0A9P5IMK1-F1
#
_entry.id   AF-A0A9P5IMK1-F1
#
_cell.length_a   1.000
_cell.length_b   1.000
_cell.length_c   1.000
_cell.angle_alpha   90.00
_cell.angle_beta   90.00
_cell.angle_gamma   90.00
#
_symmetry.space_group_name_H-M   'P 1'
#
loop_
_entity.id
_entity.type
_entity.pdbx_description
1 polymer ?
#
loop_
_entity_poly.entity_id
_entity_poly.type
_entity_poly.pdbx_seq_one_letter_code
_entity_poly.pdbx_strand_id
1 'polypeptide(L)'
;MAASLRAASSNVSNRTVHVKIFPSARTFAERREVLRVLERFGEVTMFRSLKHHPISPVQNAFISIFSSATAAQEVINASPVRYRLVVEPDPQASPTVPSDGSTSPQKPNEKVFSLSLNITRYTHDQYISHPLTNPLYGPFKPIDPKRSGITAHLNKGLEPSMWSKGLADWDSDAGKRSAWNDEDNDGSEEGNSLKRRRNDSSSSSVPLRLVEKDLEARRERRPKVMEGLVGLVGEGNR
;
A
#
# COMPACT_ATOMS: atom_id res chain seq x y z
N MET A 1 16.81 -24.00 9.13
CA MET A 1 16.55 -22.70 8.47
C MET A 1 15.40 -21.90 9.10
N ALA A 2 14.28 -22.52 9.49
CA ALA A 2 13.14 -21.83 10.10
C ALA A 2 13.47 -21.01 11.38
N ALA A 3 14.36 -21.50 12.25
CA ALA A 3 14.79 -20.78 13.45
C ALA A 3 15.52 -19.45 13.13
N SER A 4 16.34 -19.43 12.07
CA SER A 4 17.07 -18.23 11.63
C SER A 4 16.13 -17.16 11.07
N LEU A 5 15.11 -17.56 10.30
CA LEU A 5 14.09 -16.65 9.79
C LEU A 5 13.26 -16.03 10.92
N ARG A 6 12.93 -16.82 11.95
CA ARG A 6 12.17 -16.35 13.12
C ARG A 6 12.99 -15.37 13.96
N ALA A 7 14.28 -15.66 14.16
CA ALA A 7 15.20 -14.76 14.86
C ALA A 7 15.36 -13.43 14.10
N ALA A 8 15.58 -13.47 12.78
CA ALA A 8 15.64 -12.28 11.94
C ALA A 8 14.34 -11.47 11.97
N SER A 9 13.19 -12.14 11.83
CA SER A 9 11.87 -11.51 11.92
C SER A 9 11.64 -10.83 13.27
N SER A 10 11.99 -11.48 14.37
CA SER A 10 11.84 -10.91 15.73
C SER A 10 12.71 -9.66 15.94
N ASN A 11 13.92 -9.65 15.38
CA ASN A 11 14.82 -8.52 15.45
C ASN A 11 14.23 -7.30 14.71
N VAL A 12 13.73 -7.52 13.50
CA VAL A 12 13.07 -6.47 12.70
C VAL A 12 11.80 -5.98 13.40
N SER A 13 10.97 -6.88 13.95
CA SER A 13 9.76 -6.52 14.70
C SER A 13 10.04 -5.52 15.82
N ASN A 14 11.11 -5.71 16.60
CA ASN A 14 11.48 -4.82 17.70
C ASN A 14 11.90 -3.41 17.25
N ARG A 15 12.30 -3.26 15.98
CA ARG A 15 12.70 -1.99 15.37
C ARG A 15 11.59 -1.37 14.52
N THR A 16 10.44 -2.04 14.42
CA THR A 16 9.33 -1.62 13.57
C THR A 16 8.32 -0.82 14.38
N VAL A 17 7.89 0.33 13.84
CA VAL A 17 6.92 1.23 14.46
C VAL A 17 5.79 1.54 13.48
N HIS A 18 4.58 1.63 14.02
CA HIS A 18 3.37 1.93 13.26
C HIS A 18 3.07 3.42 13.45
N VAL A 19 3.15 4.15 12.36
CA VAL A 19 3.06 5.61 12.34
C VAL A 19 1.69 6.00 11.80
N LYS A 20 0.87 6.64 12.63
CA LYS A 20 -0.42 7.21 12.24
C LYS A 20 -0.32 8.72 12.22
N ILE A 21 -0.74 9.33 11.12
CA ILE A 21 -0.53 10.76 10.86
C ILE A 21 -1.89 11.46 10.80
N PHE A 22 -1.99 12.59 11.48
CA PHE A 22 -3.16 13.47 11.43
C PHE A 22 -2.72 14.94 11.31
N PRO A 23 -3.17 15.68 10.26
CA PRO A 23 -3.98 15.25 9.12
C PRO A 23 -3.21 14.38 8.11
N SER A 24 -3.89 13.84 7.11
CA SER A 24 -3.28 12.99 6.06
C SER A 24 -2.17 13.71 5.29
N ALA A 25 -0.98 13.08 5.21
CA ALA A 25 0.11 13.51 4.33
C ALA A 25 -0.15 13.06 2.88
N ARG A 26 -0.74 13.97 2.10
CA ARG A 26 -1.11 13.75 0.69
C ARG A 26 0.05 14.05 -0.25
N THR A 27 0.83 15.09 0.02
CA THR A 27 1.91 15.53 -0.88
C THR A 27 3.23 14.83 -0.55
N PHE A 28 4.16 14.83 -1.51
CA PHE A 28 5.51 14.30 -1.29
C PHE A 28 6.27 15.11 -0.24
N ALA A 29 6.15 16.45 -0.28
CA ALA A 29 6.76 17.34 0.70
C ALA A 29 6.29 17.00 2.13
N GLU A 30 4.97 16.81 2.32
CA GLU A 30 4.42 16.42 3.62
C GLU A 30 4.99 15.10 4.12
N ARG A 31 5.08 14.08 3.26
CA ARG A 31 5.62 12.75 3.64
C ARG A 31 7.12 12.78 3.92
N ARG A 32 7.89 13.56 3.16
CA ARG A 32 9.32 13.73 3.38
C ARG A 32 9.60 14.35 4.74
N GLU A 33 8.75 15.28 5.16
CA GLU A 33 8.89 15.92 6.48
C GLU A 33 8.56 14.97 7.62
N VAL A 34 7.56 14.09 7.44
CA VAL A 34 7.33 12.99 8.39
C VAL A 34 8.59 12.16 8.55
N LEU A 35 9.21 11.76 7.43
CA LEU A 35 10.44 10.97 7.46
C LEU A 35 11.55 11.71 8.21
N ARG A 36 11.79 12.99 7.89
CA ARG A 36 12.77 13.83 8.59
C ARG A 36 12.51 13.93 10.08
N VAL A 37 11.25 14.03 10.50
CA VAL A 37 10.88 14.06 11.93
C VAL A 37 11.19 12.73 12.60
N LEU A 38 10.95 11.60 11.93
CA LEU A 38 11.32 10.27 12.45
C LEU A 38 12.85 10.09 12.52
N GLU A 39 13.57 10.58 11.51
CA GLU A 39 15.04 10.52 11.45
C GLU A 39 15.73 11.26 12.60
N ARG A 40 15.07 12.23 13.24
CA ARG A 40 15.59 12.93 14.44
C ARG A 40 15.84 12.00 15.62
N PHE A 41 15.10 10.88 15.69
CA PHE A 41 15.25 9.90 16.77
C PHE A 41 16.20 8.77 16.40
N GLY A 42 16.50 8.61 15.11
CA GLY A 42 17.42 7.59 14.63
C GLY A 42 17.21 7.28 13.14
N GLU A 43 18.20 6.61 12.57
CA GLU A 43 18.16 6.23 11.15
C GLU A 43 16.96 5.32 10.84
N VAL A 44 16.21 5.70 9.81
CA VAL A 44 15.06 4.93 9.30
C VAL A 44 15.50 4.13 8.08
N THR A 45 15.50 2.80 8.19
CA THR A 45 15.91 1.91 7.10
C THR A 45 14.79 1.73 6.07
N MET A 46 13.54 1.77 6.52
CA MET A 46 12.39 1.61 5.64
C MET A 46 11.24 2.50 6.10
N PHE A 47 10.64 3.23 5.16
CA PHE A 47 9.42 3.99 5.40
C PHE A 47 8.40 3.68 4.32
N ARG A 48 7.28 3.05 4.69
CA ARG A 48 6.30 2.53 3.75
C ARG A 48 4.88 2.95 4.11
N SER A 49 4.11 3.39 3.12
CA SER A 49 2.67 3.66 3.29
C SER A 49 1.83 2.39 3.26
N LEU A 50 0.87 2.28 4.18
CA LEU A 50 -0.10 1.18 4.24
C LEU A 50 -1.36 1.41 3.40
N LYS A 51 -1.43 2.54 2.68
CA LYS A 51 -2.61 2.91 1.88
C LYS A 51 -2.97 1.87 0.82
N HIS A 52 -1.98 1.23 0.22
CA HIS A 52 -2.15 0.26 -0.87
C HIS A 52 -1.83 -1.18 -0.42
N HIS A 53 -1.93 -1.48 0.88
CA HIS A 53 -1.70 -2.84 1.36
C HIS A 53 -2.78 -3.78 0.78
N PRO A 54 -2.42 -4.92 0.17
CA PRO A 54 -3.36 -5.75 -0.61
C PRO A 54 -4.47 -6.39 0.24
N ILE A 55 -4.21 -6.63 1.52
CA ILE A 55 -5.14 -7.31 2.44
C ILE A 55 -5.88 -6.31 3.33
N SER A 56 -5.20 -5.25 3.75
CA SER A 56 -5.65 -4.37 4.84
C SER A 56 -5.19 -2.94 4.58
N PRO A 57 -5.78 -2.24 3.60
CA PRO A 57 -5.40 -0.88 3.28
C PRO A 57 -5.77 0.04 4.44
N VAL A 58 -4.78 0.74 4.99
CA VAL A 58 -4.99 1.70 6.08
C VAL A 58 -4.61 3.09 5.59
N GLN A 59 -5.58 4.00 5.60
CA GLN A 59 -5.34 5.40 5.25
C GLN A 59 -4.55 6.09 6.37
N ASN A 60 -3.67 7.01 5.99
CA ASN A 60 -2.89 7.85 6.92
C ASN A 60 -1.99 7.06 7.89
N ALA A 61 -1.67 5.83 7.52
CA ALA A 61 -0.82 4.95 8.29
C ALA A 61 0.41 4.53 7.48
N PHE A 62 1.53 4.42 8.18
CA PHE A 62 2.82 4.05 7.63
C PHE A 62 3.49 3.04 8.57
N ILE A 63 4.33 2.20 7.99
CA ILE A 63 5.28 1.36 8.72
C ILE A 63 6.65 1.99 8.56
N SER A 64 7.32 2.20 9.68
CA SER A 64 8.71 2.64 9.74
C SER A 64 9.55 1.56 10.41
N ILE A 65 10.68 1.20 9.82
CA ILE A 65 11.67 0.31 10.42
C ILE A 65 12.90 1.16 10.73
N PHE A 66 13.35 1.12 11.97
CA PHE A 66 14.55 1.82 12.42
C PHE A 66 15.78 0.92 12.32
N SER A 67 16.95 1.54 12.21
CA SER A 67 18.24 0.84 12.27
C SER A 67 18.48 0.26 13.68
N SER A 68 18.10 0.99 14.73
CA SER A 68 18.20 0.57 16.14
C SER A 68 16.83 0.33 16.80
N ALA A 69 16.79 -0.62 17.73
CA ALA A 69 15.60 -0.88 18.55
C ALA A 69 15.39 0.19 19.63
N THR A 70 16.46 0.82 20.11
CA THR A 70 16.39 1.92 21.09
C THR A 70 15.67 3.13 20.50
N ALA A 71 16.04 3.53 19.28
CA ALA A 71 15.40 4.62 18.54
C ALA A 71 13.90 4.37 18.34
N ALA A 72 13.51 3.12 18.01
CA ALA A 72 12.10 2.75 17.88
C ALA A 72 11.33 2.93 19.19
N GLN A 73 11.91 2.54 20.33
CA GLN A 73 11.30 2.72 21.65
C GLN A 73 11.24 4.20 22.07
N GLU A 74 12.29 4.97 21.83
CA GLU A 74 12.33 6.42 22.11
C GLU A 74 11.25 7.18 21.33
N VAL A 75 11.08 6.87 20.05
CA VAL A 75 10.01 7.40 19.19
C VAL A 75 8.62 7.08 19.75
N ILE A 76 8.41 5.84 20.22
CA ILE A 76 7.13 5.44 20.81
C ILE A 76 6.88 6.20 22.12
N ASN A 77 7.90 6.34 22.97
CA ASN A 77 7.81 7.07 24.24
C ASN A 77 7.58 8.57 24.05
N ALA A 78 8.12 9.14 22.96
CA ALA A 78 7.89 10.54 22.58
C ALA A 78 6.53 10.77 21.91
N SER A 79 5.73 9.72 21.70
CA SER A 79 4.42 9.85 21.06
C SER A 79 3.41 10.53 22.01
N PRO A 80 2.58 11.47 21.52
CA PRO A 80 2.46 11.95 20.14
C PRO A 80 3.44 13.08 19.77
N VAL A 81 4.10 12.95 18.62
CA VAL A 81 5.04 13.98 18.10
C VAL A 81 4.26 14.99 17.25
N ARG A 82 4.42 16.29 17.53
CA ARG A 82 3.78 17.37 16.78
C ARG A 82 4.82 18.19 16.05
N TYR A 83 4.57 18.50 14.78
CA TYR A 83 5.43 19.38 14.00
C TYR A 83 4.61 20.31 13.11
N ARG A 84 5.22 21.41 12.70
CA ARG A 84 4.63 22.39 11.78
C ARG A 84 5.38 22.31 10.45
N LEU A 85 4.63 22.17 9.37
CA LEU A 85 5.16 22.28 8.03
C LEU A 85 4.81 23.66 7.47
N VAL A 86 5.83 24.41 7.12
CA VAL A 86 5.71 25.67 6.38
C VAL A 86 5.97 25.33 4.92
N VAL A 87 4.92 25.35 4.09
CA VAL A 87 5.09 25.17 2.64
C VAL A 87 5.26 26.56 2.05
N GLU A 88 6.48 26.87 1.63
CA GLU A 88 6.76 28.09 0.88
C GLU A 88 6.12 27.97 -0.51
N PRO A 89 5.29 28.95 -0.94
CA PRO A 89 4.74 28.94 -2.28
C PRO A 89 5.88 29.10 -3.28
N ASP A 90 5.97 28.15 -4.22
CA ASP A 90 6.95 28.19 -5.30
C ASP A 90 6.71 29.45 -6.18
N PRO A 91 7.67 30.38 -6.30
CA PRO A 91 7.50 31.58 -7.10
C PRO A 91 7.40 31.30 -8.61
N GLN A 92 7.64 30.07 -9.07
CA GLN A 92 7.55 29.70 -10.49
C GLN A 92 6.21 29.08 -10.93
N ALA A 93 5.24 28.90 -10.03
CA ALA A 93 3.89 28.55 -10.44
C ALA A 93 3.15 29.82 -10.93
N SER A 94 3.54 30.33 -12.09
CA SER A 94 2.81 31.40 -12.77
C SER A 94 1.38 30.95 -13.08
N PRO A 95 0.33 31.62 -12.56
CA PRO A 95 -1.02 31.42 -13.06
C PRO A 95 -1.13 32.13 -14.41
N THR A 96 -1.23 31.37 -15.50
CA THR A 96 -1.65 31.90 -16.79
C THR A 96 -3.14 32.22 -16.75
N VAL A 97 -3.50 33.37 -16.16
CA VAL A 97 -4.81 34.02 -16.34
C VAL A 97 -4.64 35.52 -16.02
N PRO A 98 -4.94 36.43 -16.98
CA PRO A 98 -4.97 37.86 -16.69
C PRO A 98 -6.34 38.23 -16.12
N SER A 99 -6.38 38.70 -14.87
CA SER A 99 -7.39 39.66 -14.41
C SER A 99 -7.08 40.18 -13.00
N ASP A 100 -6.76 41.47 -12.95
CA ASP A 100 -7.01 42.47 -11.91
C ASP A 100 -6.73 42.15 -10.42
N GLY A 101 -5.64 42.77 -9.95
CA GLY A 101 -5.67 43.67 -8.79
C GLY A 101 -6.13 43.13 -7.43
N SER A 102 -5.23 42.47 -6.70
CA SER A 102 -5.05 42.70 -5.25
C SER A 102 -3.79 42.00 -4.73
N THR A 103 -2.70 42.75 -4.56
CA THR A 103 -1.49 42.31 -3.86
C THR A 103 -1.76 42.25 -2.36
N SER A 104 -2.22 41.09 -1.88
CA SER A 104 -2.08 40.73 -0.46
C SER A 104 -0.81 39.87 -0.30
N PRO A 105 0.05 40.14 0.70
CA PRO A 105 1.20 39.28 0.95
C PRO A 105 0.70 37.89 1.36
N GLN A 106 0.89 36.90 0.48
CA GLN A 106 0.50 35.51 0.72
C GLN A 106 1.28 34.98 1.92
N LYS A 107 0.59 34.86 3.06
CA LYS A 107 1.14 34.20 4.25
C LYS A 107 1.52 32.76 3.88
N PRO A 108 2.66 32.24 4.36
CA PRO A 108 3.04 30.86 4.08
C PRO A 108 1.95 29.91 4.59
N ASN A 109 1.64 28.89 3.79
CA ASN A 109 0.64 27.90 4.16
C ASN A 109 1.20 26.99 5.25
N GLU A 110 0.89 27.31 6.50
CA GLU A 110 1.30 26.53 7.66
C GLU A 110 0.31 25.39 7.94
N LYS A 111 0.83 24.17 8.08
CA LYS A 111 0.04 22.98 8.43
C LYS A 111 0.64 22.24 9.60
N VAL A 112 -0.16 22.05 10.64
CA VAL A 112 0.26 21.33 11.85
C VAL A 112 -0.07 19.85 11.70
N PHE A 113 0.93 18.99 11.93
CA PHE A 113 0.79 17.55 11.91
C PHE A 113 1.04 16.96 13.29
N SER A 114 0.35 15.86 13.58
CA SER A 114 0.51 15.03 14.75
C SER A 114 0.76 13.59 14.33
N LEU A 115 1.81 13.00 14.89
CA LEU A 115 2.25 11.63 14.66
C LEU A 115 1.97 10.81 15.93
N SER A 116 1.05 9.85 15.82
CA SER A 116 0.83 8.82 16.82
C SER A 116 1.63 7.58 16.42
N LEU A 117 2.52 7.16 17.30
CA LEU A 117 3.52 6.12 17.06
C LEU A 117 3.22 5.00 18.05
N ASN A 118 2.98 3.80 17.52
CA ASN A 118 2.59 2.65 18.32
C ASN A 118 3.43 1.43 17.97
N ILE A 119 3.52 0.51 18.92
CA ILE A 119 4.08 -0.83 18.68
C ILE A 119 3.24 -1.49 17.59
N THR A 120 3.92 -2.10 16.60
CA THR A 120 3.23 -2.73 15.49
C THR A 120 2.78 -4.13 15.85
N ARG A 121 1.65 -4.55 15.28
CA ARG A 121 1.29 -5.96 15.16
C ARG A 121 1.71 -6.53 13.81
N TYR A 122 2.67 -5.88 13.15
CA TYR A 122 3.08 -6.26 11.81
C TYR A 122 3.99 -7.48 11.87
N THR A 123 3.48 -8.59 11.36
CA THR A 123 4.16 -9.88 11.31
C THR A 123 4.98 -9.97 10.03
N HIS A 124 6.28 -9.69 10.14
CA HIS A 124 7.21 -9.72 9.00
C HIS A 124 7.31 -11.10 8.34
N ASP A 125 7.24 -12.16 9.14
CA ASP A 125 7.21 -13.55 8.71
C ASP A 125 6.00 -13.86 7.81
N GLN A 126 4.81 -13.40 8.21
CA GLN A 126 3.60 -13.53 7.38
C GLN A 126 3.74 -12.70 6.11
N TYR A 127 4.28 -11.50 6.19
CA TYR A 127 4.44 -10.65 5.00
C TYR A 127 5.37 -11.27 3.96
N ILE A 128 6.48 -11.88 4.38
CA ILE A 128 7.45 -12.55 3.51
C ILE A 128 6.89 -13.86 2.95
N SER A 129 6.15 -14.64 3.73
CA SER A 129 5.58 -15.91 3.25
C SER A 129 4.30 -15.74 2.43
N HIS A 130 3.66 -14.57 2.50
CA HIS A 130 2.36 -14.38 1.88
C HIS A 130 2.47 -14.05 0.38
N PRO A 131 1.73 -14.78 -0.49
CA PRO A 131 1.90 -14.73 -1.95
C PRO A 131 1.43 -13.43 -2.60
N LEU A 132 0.57 -12.65 -1.94
CA LEU A 132 0.11 -11.34 -2.47
C LEU A 132 1.00 -10.16 -2.03
N THR A 133 1.91 -10.37 -1.09
CA THR A 133 2.73 -9.30 -0.50
C THR A 133 4.21 -9.44 -0.82
N ASN A 134 4.69 -10.68 -0.99
CA ASN A 134 6.05 -10.96 -1.41
C ASN A 134 6.09 -11.29 -2.91
N PRO A 135 6.76 -10.47 -3.75
CA PRO A 135 6.90 -10.75 -5.18
C PRO A 135 7.83 -11.95 -5.47
N LEU A 136 8.63 -12.40 -4.49
CA LEU A 136 9.58 -13.50 -4.64
C LEU A 136 8.98 -14.87 -4.25
N TYR A 137 7.71 -14.94 -3.81
CA TYR A 137 7.10 -16.17 -3.33
C TYR A 137 6.09 -16.75 -4.32
N GLY A 138 6.43 -17.92 -4.91
CA GLY A 138 5.58 -18.61 -5.89
C GLY A 138 5.49 -17.91 -7.25
N PRO A 139 4.77 -18.49 -8.23
CA PRO A 139 4.54 -17.81 -9.50
C PRO A 139 3.80 -16.49 -9.24
N PHE A 140 4.35 -15.38 -9.74
CA PHE A 140 3.76 -14.05 -9.63
C PHE A 140 2.29 -14.09 -10.08
N LYS A 141 1.36 -13.67 -9.21
CA LYS A 141 -0.06 -13.58 -9.53
C LYS A 141 -0.47 -12.11 -9.61
N PRO A 142 -0.80 -11.60 -10.80
CA PRO A 142 -1.28 -10.23 -10.92
C PRO A 142 -2.50 -10.01 -10.02
N ILE A 143 -2.54 -8.83 -9.40
CA ILE A 143 -3.70 -8.38 -8.64
C ILE A 143 -4.77 -7.97 -9.66
N ASP A 144 -6.05 -8.27 -9.42
CA ASP A 144 -7.09 -7.76 -10.34
C ASP A 144 -7.11 -6.22 -10.30
N PRO A 145 -7.27 -5.53 -11.45
CA PRO A 145 -7.29 -4.06 -11.48
C PRO A 145 -8.44 -3.46 -10.68
N LYS A 146 -9.52 -4.24 -10.47
CA LYS A 146 -10.66 -3.87 -9.61
C LYS A 146 -10.35 -3.98 -8.11
N ARG A 147 -9.34 -4.77 -7.75
CA ARG A 147 -8.86 -4.96 -6.37
C ARG A 147 -7.63 -4.10 -6.07
N SER A 148 -6.91 -3.65 -7.10
CA SER A 148 -5.75 -2.78 -6.95
C SER A 148 -6.12 -1.41 -6.36
N GLY A 149 -5.61 -1.15 -5.17
CA GLY A 149 -5.67 0.18 -4.56
C GLY A 149 -4.82 1.21 -5.32
N ILE A 150 -3.80 0.77 -6.06
CA ILE A 150 -2.91 1.63 -6.84
C ILE A 150 -3.66 2.11 -8.09
N THR A 151 -4.24 1.19 -8.86
CA THR A 151 -5.06 1.49 -10.04
C THR A 151 -6.24 2.39 -9.68
N ALA A 152 -6.97 2.08 -8.61
CA ALA A 152 -8.07 2.92 -8.14
C ALA A 152 -7.64 4.33 -7.72
N HIS A 153 -6.39 4.49 -7.27
CA HIS A 153 -5.85 5.79 -6.89
C HIS A 153 -5.33 6.57 -8.10
N LEU A 154 -4.63 5.93 -9.03
CA LEU A 154 -4.12 6.54 -10.26
C LEU A 154 -5.27 7.00 -11.17
N ASN A 155 -6.34 6.21 -11.28
CA ASN A 155 -7.54 6.60 -12.03
C ASN A 155 -8.21 7.89 -11.53
N LYS A 156 -7.90 8.38 -10.32
CA LYS A 156 -8.41 9.65 -9.81
C LYS A 156 -7.61 10.86 -10.29
N GLY A 157 -6.34 10.66 -10.64
CA GLY A 157 -5.42 11.73 -11.04
C GLY A 157 -5.10 11.74 -12.53
N LEU A 158 -5.45 10.67 -13.25
CA LEU A 158 -5.26 10.58 -14.69
C LEU A 158 -6.50 11.08 -15.42
N GLU A 159 -6.29 11.89 -16.46
CA GLU A 159 -7.35 12.27 -17.38
C GLU A 159 -7.92 11.06 -18.11
N PRO A 160 -9.24 11.02 -18.41
CA PRO A 160 -9.83 9.93 -19.18
C PRO A 160 -9.28 9.96 -20.61
N SER A 161 -8.38 9.03 -20.92
CA SER A 161 -7.72 8.89 -22.22
C SER A 161 -7.55 7.42 -22.57
N MET A 162 -7.32 7.10 -23.84
CA MET A 162 -7.03 5.74 -24.27
C MET A 162 -5.81 5.14 -23.55
N TRP A 163 -4.87 5.97 -23.10
CA TRP A 163 -3.68 5.52 -22.38
C TRP A 163 -3.85 5.46 -20.86
N SER A 164 -4.89 6.08 -20.31
CA SER A 164 -5.07 6.17 -18.84
C SER A 164 -5.26 4.80 -18.21
N LYS A 165 -5.92 3.87 -18.92
CA LYS A 165 -6.09 2.48 -18.50
C LYS A 165 -4.75 1.75 -18.36
N GLY A 166 -3.81 1.96 -19.29
CA GLY A 166 -2.47 1.38 -19.23
C GLY A 166 -1.60 2.05 -18.15
N LEU A 167 -1.67 3.38 -18.05
CA LEU A 167 -0.95 4.14 -17.03
C LEU A 167 -1.48 3.90 -15.61
N ALA A 168 -2.71 3.42 -15.44
CA ALA A 168 -3.24 3.06 -14.13
C ALA A 168 -2.88 1.61 -13.73
N ASP A 169 -2.39 0.80 -14.67
CA ASP A 169 -2.21 -0.64 -14.48
C ASP A 169 -0.76 -1.01 -14.16
N TRP A 170 -0.31 -0.61 -12.97
CA TRP A 170 1.08 -0.80 -12.53
C TRP A 170 1.30 -2.09 -11.75
N ASP A 171 0.25 -2.71 -11.21
CA ASP A 171 0.34 -3.90 -10.34
C ASP A 171 -0.51 -5.08 -10.80
N SER A 172 -1.48 -4.86 -11.71
CA SER A 172 -2.03 -5.93 -12.53
C SER A 172 -1.12 -6.06 -13.74
N ASP A 173 -0.41 -7.17 -13.86
CA ASP A 173 0.26 -7.59 -15.10
C ASP A 173 -0.81 -7.98 -16.15
N ALA A 174 -1.76 -7.08 -16.45
CA ALA A 174 -2.69 -7.26 -17.55
C ALA A 174 -2.01 -7.11 -18.91
N GLY A 175 -0.70 -6.86 -18.94
CA GLY A 175 0.15 -6.95 -20.13
C GLY A 175 0.10 -8.33 -20.82
N LYS A 176 -0.31 -9.39 -20.11
CA LYS A 176 -0.58 -10.71 -20.71
C LYS A 176 -1.96 -10.86 -21.36
N ARG A 177 -2.83 -9.87 -21.21
CA ARG A 177 -4.14 -9.79 -21.88
C ARG A 177 -4.29 -8.41 -22.50
N SER A 178 -3.22 -7.90 -23.14
CA SER A 178 -3.44 -6.86 -24.14
C SER A 178 -4.30 -7.51 -25.25
N ALA A 179 -5.31 -6.79 -25.71
CA ALA A 179 -6.28 -7.24 -26.71
C ALA A 179 -5.66 -7.55 -28.10
N TRP A 180 -4.34 -7.69 -28.17
CA TRP A 180 -3.57 -8.14 -29.34
C TRP A 180 -3.40 -9.66 -29.37
N ASN A 181 -3.72 -10.37 -28.27
CA ASN A 181 -3.61 -11.83 -28.16
C ASN A 181 -4.98 -12.56 -28.19
N ASP A 182 -6.06 -11.87 -28.55
CA ASP A 182 -7.40 -12.47 -28.76
C ASP A 182 -7.64 -12.85 -30.25
N GLU A 183 -6.58 -13.21 -30.98
CA GLU A 183 -6.69 -13.99 -32.20
C GLU A 183 -6.29 -15.42 -31.82
N ASP A 184 -7.25 -16.19 -31.30
CA ASP A 184 -7.30 -17.67 -31.28
C ASP A 184 -8.21 -18.14 -30.13
N ASN A 185 -9.51 -17.84 -30.22
CA ASN A 185 -10.51 -18.67 -29.56
C ASN A 185 -11.76 -18.76 -30.43
N ASP A 186 -11.66 -19.69 -31.38
CA ASP A 186 -12.74 -20.31 -32.12
C ASP A 186 -13.87 -20.79 -31.19
N GLY A 187 -15.11 -20.51 -31.61
CA GLY A 187 -16.25 -21.39 -31.40
C GLY A 187 -16.88 -21.43 -30.00
N SER A 188 -17.75 -20.48 -29.68
CA SER A 188 -19.12 -20.76 -29.17
C SER A 188 -19.81 -19.47 -28.70
N GLU A 189 -20.56 -18.86 -29.61
CA GLU A 189 -21.63 -17.93 -29.24
C GLU A 189 -22.80 -18.75 -28.69
N GLU A 190 -23.23 -18.43 -27.47
CA GLU A 190 -24.62 -18.11 -27.13
C GLU A 190 -24.76 -17.96 -25.60
N GLY A 191 -25.25 -16.80 -25.16
CA GLY A 191 -25.84 -16.71 -23.82
C GLY A 191 -25.51 -15.47 -23.01
N ASN A 192 -26.38 -14.47 -23.16
CA ASN A 192 -26.90 -13.65 -22.06
C ASN A 192 -26.12 -12.39 -21.67
N SER A 193 -26.32 -11.36 -22.50
CA SER A 193 -26.48 -9.98 -22.04
C SER A 193 -27.59 -9.90 -20.99
N LEU A 194 -27.31 -9.53 -19.73
CA LEU A 194 -28.09 -8.54 -18.96
C LEU A 194 -27.54 -8.31 -17.53
N LYS A 195 -27.43 -7.02 -17.18
CA LYS A 195 -27.55 -6.42 -15.83
C LYS A 195 -26.47 -6.72 -14.78
N ARG A 196 -25.73 -5.65 -14.44
CA ARG A 196 -25.92 -4.99 -13.13
C ARG A 196 -25.52 -3.51 -13.15
N ARG A 197 -26.53 -2.67 -12.92
CA ARG A 197 -26.46 -1.21 -12.74
C ARG A 197 -25.80 -0.87 -11.39
N ARG A 198 -25.14 0.31 -11.40
CA ARG A 198 -24.90 1.30 -10.32
C ARG A 198 -25.02 0.83 -8.86
N ASN A 199 -23.97 1.07 -8.07
CA ASN A 199 -24.11 1.76 -6.78
C ASN A 199 -22.77 2.40 -6.32
N ASP A 200 -22.86 3.72 -6.16
CA ASP A 200 -22.30 4.61 -5.14
C ASP A 200 -20.80 4.70 -4.81
N SER A 201 -20.36 5.95 -4.96
CA SER A 201 -19.17 6.59 -4.43
C SER A 201 -19.00 6.42 -2.92
N SER A 202 -17.73 6.46 -2.48
CA SER A 202 -17.26 6.65 -1.10
C SER A 202 -17.11 5.39 -0.22
N SER A 203 -16.44 4.35 -0.72
CA SER A 203 -15.71 3.46 0.17
C SER A 203 -14.53 2.79 -0.54
N SER A 204 -13.31 3.10 -0.12
CA SER A 204 -12.07 2.47 -0.62
C SER A 204 -11.76 1.13 0.07
N SER A 205 -12.75 0.46 0.64
CA SER A 205 -12.55 -0.83 1.31
C SER A 205 -13.33 -1.93 0.57
N VAL A 206 -12.60 -2.82 -0.09
CA VAL A 206 -13.18 -4.08 -0.55
C VAL A 206 -13.50 -4.92 0.70
N PRO A 207 -14.72 -5.49 0.83
CA PRO A 207 -15.08 -6.31 1.99
C PRO A 207 -14.18 -7.55 2.11
N LEU A 208 -13.60 -7.76 3.30
CA LEU A 208 -12.72 -8.90 3.64
C LEU A 208 -13.27 -10.27 3.23
N ARG A 209 -14.60 -10.44 3.27
CA ARG A 209 -15.28 -11.69 2.86
C ARG A 209 -15.00 -12.11 1.40
N LEU A 210 -14.76 -11.16 0.50
CA LEU A 210 -14.41 -11.45 -0.91
C LEU A 210 -12.94 -11.82 -1.10
N VAL A 211 -12.09 -11.52 -0.11
CA VAL A 211 -10.69 -11.92 -0.07
C VAL A 211 -10.58 -13.31 0.57
N GLU A 212 -11.27 -13.54 1.68
CA GLU A 212 -11.33 -14.83 2.38
C GLU A 212 -11.88 -15.95 1.49
N LYS A 213 -13.04 -15.73 0.86
CA LYS A 213 -13.69 -16.73 0.01
C LYS A 213 -12.85 -17.14 -1.21
N ASP A 214 -12.08 -16.19 -1.76
CA ASP A 214 -11.18 -16.45 -2.88
C ASP A 214 -9.90 -17.16 -2.40
N LEU A 215 -9.37 -16.81 -1.21
CA LEU A 215 -8.27 -17.55 -0.59
C LEU A 215 -8.65 -18.99 -0.24
N GLU A 216 -9.88 -19.24 0.21
CA GLU A 216 -10.43 -20.57 0.49
C GLU A 216 -10.56 -21.41 -0.79
N ALA A 217 -11.20 -20.87 -1.83
CA ALA A 217 -11.31 -21.55 -3.14
C ALA A 217 -9.93 -21.87 -3.75
N ARG A 218 -8.91 -21.04 -3.45
CA ARG A 218 -7.51 -21.24 -3.86
C ARG A 218 -6.75 -22.24 -2.98
N ARG A 219 -7.19 -22.50 -1.75
CA ARG A 219 -6.65 -23.60 -0.90
C ARG A 219 -7.19 -24.95 -1.37
N GLU A 220 -8.45 -24.99 -1.78
CA GLU A 220 -9.11 -26.21 -2.28
C GLU A 220 -8.60 -26.65 -3.64
N ARG A 221 -8.21 -25.72 -4.52
CA ARG A 221 -7.68 -26.01 -5.87
C ARG A 221 -6.17 -26.29 -5.91
N ARG A 222 -5.54 -26.59 -4.77
CA ARG A 222 -4.11 -26.90 -4.73
C ARG A 222 -3.86 -28.28 -5.35
N PRO A 223 -2.98 -28.42 -6.35
CA PRO A 223 -2.63 -29.73 -6.89
C PRO A 223 -1.94 -30.57 -5.80
N LYS A 224 -2.32 -31.86 -5.72
CA LYS A 224 -1.90 -32.84 -4.69
C LYS A 224 -0.38 -32.93 -4.49
N VAL A 225 0.40 -32.64 -5.54
CA VAL A 225 1.87 -32.62 -5.52
C VAL A 225 2.44 -31.54 -4.57
N MET A 226 1.65 -30.49 -4.25
CA MET A 226 2.02 -29.44 -3.31
C MET A 226 1.53 -29.66 -1.86
N GLU A 227 0.83 -30.76 -1.56
CA GLU A 227 0.47 -31.09 -0.16
C GLU A 227 1.70 -31.52 0.66
N GLY A 228 2.66 -32.21 0.04
CA GLY A 228 3.86 -32.73 0.73
C GLY A 228 4.86 -31.67 1.22
N LEU A 229 4.76 -30.41 0.79
CA LEU A 229 5.64 -29.32 1.22
C LEU A 229 5.10 -28.57 2.45
N VAL A 230 3.87 -28.86 2.90
CA VAL A 230 3.27 -28.23 4.08
C VAL A 230 3.69 -28.94 5.37
N GLY A 231 4.05 -30.22 5.31
CA GLY A 231 4.47 -31.02 6.48
C GLY A 231 5.86 -30.70 7.05
N LEU A 232 6.69 -29.92 6.36
CA LEU A 232 8.03 -29.57 6.84
C LEU A 232 8.08 -28.38 7.82
N VAL A 233 6.92 -27.79 8.13
CA VAL A 233 6.75 -26.78 9.17
C VAL A 233 5.65 -27.25 10.13
N GLY A 234 5.94 -28.27 10.94
CA GLY A 234 5.17 -28.52 12.16
C GLY A 234 4.71 -29.95 12.45
N GLU A 235 5.60 -30.95 12.41
CA GLU A 235 5.43 -32.13 13.26
C GLU A 235 6.53 -32.17 14.32
N GLY A 236 6.17 -31.70 15.51
CA GLY A 236 6.99 -31.66 16.71
C GLY A 236 6.08 -31.65 17.92
N ASN A 237 5.32 -32.74 18.11
CA ASN A 237 4.95 -33.37 19.38
C ASN A 237 3.69 -34.24 19.18
N ARG A 238 3.88 -35.56 19.15
CA ARG A 238 3.53 -36.46 20.26
C ARG A 238 4.45 -37.67 20.23
#